data_AF-A0A820ZPG2-F1
#
_entry.id   AF-A0A820ZPG2-F1
#
_cell.length_a   1.000
_cell.length_b   1.000
_cell.length_c   1.000
_cell.angle_alpha   90.00
_cell.angle_beta   90.00
_cell.angle_gamma   90.00
#
_symmetry.space_group_name_H-M   'P 1'
#
loop_
_entity.id
_entity.type
_entity.pdbx_description
1 polymer ?
#
loop_
_entity_poly.entity_id
_entity_poly.type
_entity_poly.pdbx_seq_one_letter_code
_entity_poly.pdbx_strand_id
1 'polypeptide(L)'
;KLSAEQRREKKTKRTTEDTTNGVHASVYRVLLLDDPAKRFKIETNCKQLHMTGCVVLCKDINIIVVEGGPKQQKKFRRLMLHRIKWSSSSKNHMEDDGNDEQNKEKNKCVLLWQGTVKERSFGEIKFKSCPTENFAREHFRRHGVEHYWDIGHNDSVLDASTD
;
A
#
# COMPACT_ATOMS: atom_id res chain seq x y z
N LYS A 1 27.17 6.50 27.64
CA LYS A 1 25.85 6.91 27.06
C LYS A 1 26.08 7.30 25.60
N LEU A 2 25.28 6.83 24.64
CA LEU A 2 25.42 7.20 23.22
C LEU A 2 24.92 8.63 22.95
N SER A 3 25.61 9.37 22.06
CA SER A 3 25.19 10.70 21.58
C SER A 3 23.88 10.63 20.78
N ALA A 4 23.20 11.76 20.58
CA ALA A 4 21.95 11.82 19.81
C ALA A 4 22.14 11.32 18.37
N GLU A 5 23.30 11.62 17.78
CA GLU A 5 23.70 11.21 16.44
C GLU A 5 23.95 9.69 16.36
N GLN A 6 24.74 9.15 17.30
CA GLN A 6 24.98 7.70 17.38
C GLN A 6 23.69 6.90 17.62
N ARG A 7 22.70 7.48 18.34
CA ARG A 7 21.37 6.86 18.50
C ARG A 7 20.57 6.86 17.21
N ARG A 8 20.63 7.94 16.41
CA ARG A 8 19.99 8.01 15.09
C ARG A 8 20.61 6.99 14.15
N GLU A 9 21.93 6.95 14.02
CA GLU A 9 22.63 5.98 13.16
C GLU A 9 22.36 4.53 13.58
N LYS A 10 22.38 4.22 14.88
CA LYS A 10 22.07 2.87 15.36
C LYS A 10 20.61 2.48 15.10
N LYS A 11 19.69 3.46 15.09
CA LYS A 11 18.28 3.25 14.73
C LYS A 11 18.12 3.05 13.22
N THR A 12 18.84 3.82 12.40
CA THR A 12 18.90 3.67 10.95
C THR A 12 19.46 2.29 10.59
N LYS A 13 20.64 1.92 11.10
CA LYS A 13 21.25 0.58 10.90
C LYS A 13 20.37 -0.58 11.39
N ARG A 14 19.53 -0.37 12.42
CA ARG A 14 18.55 -1.36 12.87
C ARG A 14 17.34 -1.49 11.95
N THR A 15 17.05 -0.44 11.18
CA THR A 15 15.87 -0.34 10.31
C THR A 15 16.22 -0.73 8.88
N THR A 16 17.43 -0.46 8.42
CA THR A 16 17.97 -1.00 7.17
C THR A 16 18.26 -2.48 7.37
N GLU A 17 17.40 -3.34 6.82
CA GLU A 17 17.61 -4.78 6.86
C GLU A 17 18.47 -5.24 5.69
N ASP A 18 19.29 -6.24 5.95
CA ASP A 18 20.07 -6.93 4.94
C ASP A 18 19.13 -7.78 4.07
N THR A 19 18.92 -7.35 2.82
CA THR A 19 18.07 -8.04 1.84
C THR A 19 18.82 -9.14 1.08
N THR A 20 19.95 -9.62 1.61
CA THR A 20 20.78 -10.69 1.05
C THR A 20 19.99 -11.99 0.79
N ASN A 21 19.00 -12.30 1.64
CA ASN A 21 18.14 -13.48 1.49
C ASN A 21 16.89 -13.25 0.62
N GLY A 22 16.90 -12.19 -0.20
CA GLY A 22 15.76 -11.76 -1.00
C GLY A 22 14.96 -10.63 -0.34
N VAL A 23 14.01 -10.11 -1.10
CA VAL A 23 13.20 -8.95 -0.74
C VAL A 23 11.79 -9.44 -0.45
N HIS A 24 11.23 -9.09 0.71
CA HIS A 24 9.83 -9.39 0.97
C HIS A 24 8.96 -8.32 0.31
N ALA A 25 7.96 -8.76 -0.43
CA ALA A 25 6.99 -7.91 -1.08
C ALA A 25 5.57 -8.20 -0.55
N SER A 26 4.71 -7.19 -0.58
CA SER A 26 3.29 -7.32 -0.20
C SER A 26 2.44 -6.40 -1.05
N VAL A 27 1.31 -6.93 -1.51
CA VAL A 27 0.35 -6.25 -2.38
C VAL A 27 -0.96 -6.09 -1.60
N TYR A 28 -1.42 -4.86 -1.49
CA TYR A 28 -2.67 -4.51 -0.82
C TYR A 28 -3.63 -3.87 -1.82
N ARG A 29 -4.93 -4.04 -1.57
CA ARG A 29 -5.99 -3.33 -2.29
C ARG A 29 -6.86 -2.54 -1.33
N VAL A 30 -7.27 -1.36 -1.78
CA VAL A 30 -8.21 -0.46 -1.09
C VAL A 30 -9.17 0.14 -2.12
N LEU A 31 -10.45 0.23 -1.77
CA LEU A 31 -11.48 0.81 -2.65
C LEU A 31 -11.33 2.33 -2.79
N LEU A 32 -11.23 3.04 -1.66
CA LEU A 32 -11.09 4.50 -1.60
C LEU A 32 -9.81 4.92 -0.87
N LEU A 33 -8.98 5.72 -1.56
CA LEU A 33 -7.73 6.26 -1.03
C LEU A 33 -7.63 7.78 -1.25
N ASP A 34 -8.71 8.53 -1.12
CA ASP A 34 -8.70 10.00 -1.35
C ASP A 34 -8.28 10.82 -0.14
N ASP A 35 -8.42 10.27 1.06
CA ASP A 35 -8.04 10.91 2.31
C ASP A 35 -6.52 11.22 2.36
N PRO A 36 -6.11 12.50 2.38
CA PRO A 36 -4.71 12.89 2.44
C PRO A 36 -4.00 12.38 3.69
N ALA A 37 -4.69 12.22 4.82
CA ALA A 37 -4.10 11.70 6.04
C ALA A 37 -3.75 10.21 5.92
N LYS A 38 -4.56 9.44 5.18
CA LYS A 38 -4.25 8.02 4.89
C LYS A 38 -3.06 7.92 3.91
N ARG A 39 -3.05 8.73 2.84
CA ARG A 39 -1.92 8.81 1.89
C ARG A 39 -0.61 9.18 2.60
N PHE A 40 -0.64 10.21 3.45
CA PHE A 40 0.51 10.65 4.23
C PHE A 40 1.03 9.57 5.19
N LYS A 41 0.13 8.82 5.84
CA LYS A 41 0.52 7.69 6.70
C LYS A 41 1.24 6.60 5.91
N ILE A 42 0.74 6.22 4.74
CA ILE A 42 1.38 5.23 3.85
C ILE A 42 2.79 5.72 3.50
N GLU A 43 2.88 6.92 2.93
CA GLU A 43 4.14 7.49 2.45
C GLU A 43 5.19 7.62 3.56
N THR A 44 4.80 8.23 4.67
CA THR A 44 5.70 8.51 5.80
C THR A 44 6.19 7.22 6.44
N ASN A 45 5.33 6.21 6.60
CA ASN A 45 5.76 4.94 7.20
C ASN A 45 6.67 4.17 6.25
N CYS A 46 6.42 4.17 4.93
CA CYS A 46 7.34 3.59 3.96
C CYS A 46 8.72 4.26 4.03
N LYS A 47 8.77 5.60 4.01
CA LYS A 47 10.02 6.37 4.12
C LYS A 47 10.76 6.09 5.42
N GLN A 48 10.07 6.13 6.56
CA GLN A 48 10.65 5.85 7.88
C GLN A 48 11.14 4.42 8.05
N LEU A 49 10.52 3.46 7.36
CA LEU A 49 10.91 2.06 7.38
C LEU A 49 11.91 1.72 6.27
N HIS A 50 12.33 2.67 5.44
CA HIS A 50 13.18 2.43 4.26
C HIS A 50 12.63 1.33 3.34
N MET A 51 11.32 1.37 3.10
CA MET A 51 10.62 0.48 2.17
C MET A 51 10.52 1.13 0.79
N THR A 52 10.53 0.30 -0.24
CA THR A 52 10.30 0.69 -1.65
C THR A 52 8.92 0.26 -2.09
N GLY A 53 8.46 0.73 -3.25
CA GLY A 53 7.17 0.30 -3.79
C GLY A 53 6.46 1.34 -4.65
N CYS A 54 5.18 1.10 -4.91
CA CYS A 54 4.31 2.06 -5.59
C CYS A 54 2.89 2.02 -5.03
N VAL A 55 2.17 3.12 -5.20
CA VAL A 55 0.72 3.22 -4.99
C VAL A 55 0.10 3.61 -6.32
N VAL A 56 -0.62 2.69 -6.94
CA VAL A 56 -1.37 2.96 -8.16
C VAL A 56 -2.81 3.29 -7.79
N LEU A 57 -3.24 4.49 -8.18
CA LEU A 57 -4.61 4.96 -8.03
C LEU A 57 -5.32 4.76 -9.35
N CYS A 58 -6.35 3.92 -9.36
CA CYS A 58 -7.24 3.68 -10.50
C CYS A 58 -8.67 3.69 -9.97
N LYS A 59 -9.64 4.01 -10.84
CA LYS A 59 -11.05 4.08 -10.47
C LYS A 59 -11.48 2.80 -9.74
N ASP A 60 -11.98 2.95 -8.52
CA ASP A 60 -12.48 1.88 -7.63
C ASP A 60 -11.46 0.75 -7.30
N ILE A 61 -10.21 0.86 -7.73
CA ILE A 61 -9.16 -0.15 -7.51
C ILE A 61 -7.84 0.58 -7.23
N ASN A 62 -7.49 0.72 -5.95
CA ASN A 62 -6.18 1.22 -5.55
C ASN A 62 -5.28 0.07 -5.13
N ILE A 63 -4.14 -0.09 -5.81
CA ILE A 63 -3.15 -1.13 -5.50
C ILE A 63 -1.93 -0.50 -4.85
N ILE A 64 -1.58 -0.99 -3.67
CA ILE A 64 -0.40 -0.58 -2.92
C ILE A 64 0.57 -1.76 -2.90
N VAL A 65 1.74 -1.57 -3.51
CA VAL A 65 2.85 -2.54 -3.46
C VAL A 65 3.95 -1.98 -2.59
N VAL A 66 4.42 -2.79 -1.64
CA VAL A 66 5.54 -2.42 -0.76
C VAL A 66 6.55 -3.55 -0.67
N GLU A 67 7.82 -3.16 -0.68
CA GLU A 67 8.99 -4.04 -0.73
C GLU A 67 9.97 -3.66 0.38
N GLY A 68 10.49 -4.66 1.08
CA GLY A 68 11.37 -4.44 2.21
C GLY A 68 11.76 -5.71 2.93
N GLY A 69 12.40 -5.55 4.08
CA GLY A 69 12.74 -6.66 4.96
C GLY A 69 11.55 -7.18 5.77
N PRO A 70 11.64 -8.39 6.34
CA PRO A 70 10.55 -9.04 7.06
C PRO A 70 10.05 -8.23 8.29
N LYS A 71 10.94 -7.51 8.99
CA LYS A 71 10.49 -6.67 10.13
C LYS A 71 9.77 -5.42 9.67
N GLN A 72 10.22 -4.83 8.56
CA GLN A 72 9.57 -3.69 7.92
C GLN A 72 8.16 -4.09 7.47
N GLN A 73 8.04 -5.24 6.79
CA GLN A 73 6.76 -5.81 6.36
C GLN A 73 5.80 -6.07 7.53
N LYS A 74 6.27 -6.65 8.65
CA LYS A 74 5.41 -6.88 9.82
C LYS A 74 4.85 -5.57 10.40
N LYS A 75 5.67 -4.51 10.46
CA LYS A 75 5.23 -3.18 10.93
C LYS A 75 4.23 -2.54 9.96
N PHE A 76 4.52 -2.60 8.66
CA PHE A 76 3.68 -2.00 7.64
C PHE A 76 2.36 -2.73 7.48
N ARG A 77 2.34 -4.07 7.52
CA ARG A 77 1.12 -4.86 7.55
C ARG A 77 0.21 -4.50 8.73
N ARG A 78 0.78 -4.30 9.93
CA ARG A 78 0.00 -3.85 11.10
C ARG A 78 -0.54 -2.43 10.92
N LEU A 79 0.21 -1.55 10.25
CA LEU A 79 -0.26 -0.22 9.90
C LEU A 79 -1.50 -0.32 8.99
N MET A 80 -1.37 -1.04 7.87
CA MET A 80 -2.41 -1.15 6.85
C MET A 80 -3.64 -1.88 7.37
N LEU A 81 -3.51 -3.05 7.98
CA LEU A 81 -4.69 -3.87 8.31
C LEU A 81 -5.36 -3.50 9.65
N HIS A 82 -4.67 -2.84 10.58
CA HIS A 82 -5.19 -2.65 11.94
C HIS A 82 -5.18 -1.20 12.44
N ARG A 83 -4.19 -0.39 12.06
CA ARG A 83 -4.02 0.97 12.61
C ARG A 83 -4.73 2.03 11.77
N ILE A 84 -4.73 1.90 10.46
CA ILE A 84 -5.50 2.79 9.59
C ILE A 84 -6.96 2.35 9.63
N LYS A 85 -7.85 3.29 9.94
CA LYS A 85 -9.29 3.09 9.84
C LYS A 85 -9.69 3.45 8.40
N TRP A 86 -10.00 2.43 7.61
CA TRP A 86 -10.30 2.57 6.18
C TRP A 86 -11.73 3.01 5.93
N SER A 87 -12.67 2.41 6.65
CA SER A 87 -14.05 2.88 6.67
C SER A 87 -14.12 4.19 7.47
N SER A 88 -14.82 5.16 6.89
CA SER A 88 -15.02 6.46 7.50
C SER A 88 -16.24 6.38 8.41
N SER A 89 -16.07 6.12 9.70
CA SER A 89 -17.16 6.32 10.69
C SER A 89 -17.36 7.81 11.01
N SER A 90 -17.48 8.66 9.99
CA SER A 90 -17.70 10.08 10.17
C SER A 90 -19.19 10.34 10.26
N LYS A 91 -19.73 10.35 11.49
CA LYS A 91 -21.08 10.84 11.80
C LYS A 91 -21.18 12.38 11.67
N ASN A 92 -20.77 12.93 10.54
CA ASN A 92 -20.98 14.35 10.24
C ASN A 92 -21.84 14.43 8.98
N HIS A 93 -23.12 14.73 9.22
CA HIS A 93 -24.10 15.16 8.25
C HIS A 93 -23.50 16.10 7.18
N MET A 94 -23.73 15.77 5.91
CA MET A 94 -24.51 16.59 4.96
C MET A 94 -24.56 15.85 3.63
N GLU A 95 -25.79 15.57 3.21
CA GLU A 95 -26.29 15.29 1.86
C GLU A 95 -25.22 15.18 0.77
N ASP A 96 -24.76 13.96 0.49
CA ASP A 96 -24.12 13.63 -0.77
C ASP A 96 -24.53 12.21 -1.19
N ASP A 97 -24.70 12.04 -2.48
CA ASP A 97 -25.36 10.95 -3.21
C ASP A 97 -25.26 9.56 -2.54
N GLY A 98 -26.39 8.87 -2.33
CA GLY A 98 -26.49 7.65 -1.49
C GLY A 98 -25.58 6.47 -1.88
N ASN A 99 -24.93 6.53 -3.04
CA ASN A 99 -23.94 5.56 -3.49
C ASN A 99 -22.56 5.74 -2.80
N ASP A 100 -22.22 6.97 -2.41
CA ASP A 100 -20.90 7.34 -1.90
C ASP A 100 -20.75 7.03 -0.39
N GLU A 101 -21.85 7.09 0.35
CA GLU A 101 -21.92 6.62 1.74
C GLU A 101 -21.73 5.10 1.85
N GLN A 102 -22.35 4.34 0.95
CA GLN A 102 -22.23 2.87 0.93
C GLN A 102 -20.79 2.42 0.64
N ASN A 103 -20.09 3.09 -0.27
CA ASN A 103 -18.68 2.82 -0.56
C ASN A 103 -17.75 3.17 0.61
N LYS A 104 -18.05 4.23 1.38
CA LYS A 104 -17.28 4.61 2.58
C LYS A 104 -17.40 3.58 3.70
N GLU A 105 -18.56 2.94 3.86
CA GLU A 105 -18.74 1.86 4.83
C GLU A 105 -18.06 0.55 4.39
N LYS A 106 -18.09 0.25 3.08
CA LYS A 106 -17.43 -0.92 2.49
C LYS A 106 -15.91 -0.77 2.34
N ASN A 107 -15.36 0.45 2.46
CA ASN A 107 -13.94 0.69 2.24
C ASN A 107 -13.08 -0.03 3.29
N LYS A 108 -12.37 -1.07 2.84
CA LYS A 108 -11.43 -1.87 3.63
C LYS A 108 -10.11 -2.01 2.91
N CYS A 109 -9.04 -2.25 3.67
CA CYS A 109 -7.77 -2.68 3.11
C CYS A 109 -7.64 -4.19 3.23
N VAL A 110 -7.38 -4.84 2.10
CA VAL A 110 -7.12 -6.27 2.03
C VAL A 110 -5.68 -6.53 1.62
N LEU A 111 -5.09 -7.59 2.18
CA LEU A 111 -3.80 -8.11 1.73
C LEU A 111 -4.09 -9.16 0.65
N LEU A 112 -3.67 -8.87 -0.58
CA LEU A 112 -3.89 -9.74 -1.73
C LEU A 112 -2.80 -10.81 -1.84
N TRP A 113 -1.56 -10.39 -1.63
CA TRP A 113 -0.42 -11.28 -1.75
C TRP A 113 0.74 -10.83 -0.86
N GLN A 114 1.48 -11.80 -0.34
CA GLN A 114 2.71 -11.57 0.40
C GLN A 114 3.70 -12.70 0.08
N GLY A 115 4.94 -12.35 -0.22
CA GLY A 115 5.97 -13.34 -0.53
C GLY A 115 7.37 -12.75 -0.58
N THR A 116 8.33 -13.57 -1.00
CA THR A 116 9.73 -13.17 -1.20
C THR A 116 10.02 -13.15 -2.70
N VAL A 117 10.64 -12.07 -3.16
CA VAL A 117 11.10 -11.88 -4.54
C VAL A 117 12.62 -11.71 -4.57
N LYS A 118 13.21 -11.93 -5.75
CA LYS A 118 14.67 -11.90 -5.92
C LYS A 118 15.27 -10.52 -5.68
N GLU A 119 14.62 -9.48 -6.17
CA GLU A 119 15.10 -8.09 -6.11
C GLU A 119 13.93 -7.10 -5.98
N ARG A 120 14.25 -5.84 -5.63
CA ARG A 120 13.26 -4.76 -5.56
C ARG A 120 12.88 -4.35 -6.98
N SER A 121 11.60 -4.40 -7.32
CA SER A 121 11.10 -3.91 -8.61
C SER A 121 10.93 -2.40 -8.60
N PHE A 122 10.77 -1.77 -7.43
CA PHE A 122 10.50 -0.33 -7.31
C PHE A 122 11.58 0.42 -6.53
N GLY A 123 11.65 1.73 -6.77
CA GLY A 123 12.43 2.68 -5.97
C GLY A 123 11.64 3.22 -4.77
N GLU A 124 11.92 4.47 -4.37
CA GLU A 124 11.13 5.13 -3.32
C GLU A 124 9.63 5.10 -3.64
N ILE A 125 8.81 4.97 -2.59
CA ILE A 125 7.35 4.90 -2.72
C ILE A 125 6.82 6.11 -3.50
N LYS A 126 6.09 5.86 -4.58
CA LYS A 126 5.48 6.91 -5.42
C LYS A 126 4.00 6.62 -5.64
N PHE A 127 3.20 7.69 -5.60
CA PHE A 127 1.80 7.67 -6.02
C PHE A 127 1.72 7.89 -7.52
N LYS A 128 1.04 6.99 -8.23
CA LYS A 128 0.82 7.06 -9.66
C LYS A 128 -0.68 7.02 -9.91
N SER A 129 -1.23 8.14 -10.37
CA SER A 129 -2.60 8.19 -10.87
C SER A 129 -2.65 7.60 -12.28
N CYS A 130 -3.56 6.65 -12.48
CA CYS A 130 -3.82 5.94 -13.72
C CYS A 130 -5.31 6.09 -14.07
N PRO A 131 -5.66 6.80 -15.16
CA PRO A 131 -7.07 7.02 -15.52
C PRO A 131 -7.80 5.75 -15.95
N THR A 132 -7.07 4.74 -16.46
CA THR A 132 -7.64 3.46 -16.90
C THR A 132 -6.80 2.30 -16.39
N GLU A 133 -7.42 1.13 -16.33
CA GLU A 133 -6.78 -0.13 -15.96
C GLU A 133 -5.61 -0.47 -16.88
N ASN A 134 -5.70 -0.14 -18.17
CA ASN A 134 -4.62 -0.35 -19.13
C ASN A 134 -3.36 0.46 -18.75
N PHE A 135 -3.52 1.71 -18.32
CA PHE A 135 -2.39 2.52 -17.84
C PHE A 135 -1.80 1.97 -16.54
N ALA A 136 -2.65 1.46 -15.65
CA ALA A 136 -2.21 0.83 -14.40
C ALA A 136 -1.42 -0.45 -14.67
N ARG A 137 -1.96 -1.35 -15.49
CA ARG A 137 -1.30 -2.59 -15.90
C ARG A 137 0.03 -2.34 -16.61
N GLU A 138 0.06 -1.39 -17.54
CA GLU A 138 1.28 -0.98 -18.24
C GLU A 138 2.35 -0.43 -17.27
N HIS A 139 1.95 0.31 -16.23
CA HIS A 139 2.89 0.78 -15.21
C HIS A 139 3.58 -0.39 -14.47
N PHE A 140 2.81 -1.41 -14.08
CA PHE A 140 3.37 -2.61 -13.43
C PHE A 140 4.21 -3.45 -14.40
N ARG A 141 3.78 -3.57 -15.67
CA ARG A 141 4.52 -4.26 -16.74
C ARG A 141 5.92 -3.68 -16.94
N ARG A 142 6.07 -2.35 -16.92
CA ARG A 142 7.40 -1.69 -17.02
C ARG A 142 8.36 -2.07 -15.89
N HIS A 143 7.84 -2.52 -14.76
CA HIS A 143 8.63 -2.99 -13.62
C HIS A 143 8.70 -4.53 -13.54
N GLY A 144 8.17 -5.25 -14.56
CA GLY A 144 8.17 -6.71 -14.61
C GLY A 144 7.20 -7.39 -13.64
N VAL A 145 6.25 -6.66 -13.07
CA VAL A 145 5.36 -7.12 -11.99
C VAL A 145 3.87 -6.90 -12.30
N GLU A 146 3.50 -7.03 -13.58
CA GLU A 146 2.11 -6.93 -14.07
C GLU A 146 1.13 -7.84 -13.32
N HIS A 147 1.58 -9.01 -12.87
CA HIS A 147 0.78 -9.94 -12.10
C HIS A 147 0.27 -9.36 -10.77
N TYR A 148 0.93 -8.36 -10.17
CA TYR A 148 0.42 -7.68 -8.97
C TYR A 148 -0.86 -6.89 -9.26
N TRP A 149 -0.94 -6.28 -10.45
CA TRP A 149 -2.16 -5.63 -10.91
C TRP A 149 -3.26 -6.64 -11.20
N ASP A 150 -2.93 -7.69 -11.95
CA ASP A 150 -3.89 -8.70 -12.37
C ASP A 150 -4.55 -9.40 -11.15
N ILE A 151 -3.79 -9.68 -10.08
CA ILE A 151 -4.34 -10.22 -8.82
C ILE A 151 -5.37 -9.25 -8.22
N GLY A 152 -5.03 -7.96 -8.11
CA GLY A 152 -5.91 -6.99 -7.47
C GLY A 152 -7.15 -6.66 -8.28
N HIS A 153 -7.01 -6.61 -9.61
CA HIS A 153 -8.12 -6.45 -10.53
C HIS A 153 -9.08 -7.64 -10.47
N ASN A 154 -8.57 -8.87 -10.50
CA ASN A 154 -9.41 -10.06 -10.41
C ASN A 154 -10.13 -10.15 -9.06
N ASP A 155 -9.46 -9.81 -7.96
CA ASP A 155 -10.06 -9.77 -6.63
C ASP A 155 -11.19 -8.71 -6.55
N SER A 156 -11.09 -7.57 -7.27
CA SER A 156 -12.19 -6.58 -7.34
C SER A 156 -13.38 -7.04 -8.14
N VAL A 157 -13.15 -7.75 -9.25
CA VAL A 157 -14.24 -8.31 -10.04
C VAL A 157 -15.00 -9.37 -9.25
N LEU A 158 -14.29 -10.22 -8.49
CA LEU A 158 -14.89 -11.23 -7.64
C LEU A 158 -15.73 -10.62 -6.52
N ASP A 159 -15.20 -9.63 -5.80
CA ASP A 159 -15.94 -8.93 -4.74
C ASP A 159 -17.22 -8.28 -5.29
N ALA A 160 -17.16 -7.68 -6.48
CA ALA A 160 -18.32 -7.05 -7.12
C ALA A 160 -19.38 -8.06 -7.60
N SER A 161 -19.02 -9.33 -7.80
CA SER A 161 -19.95 -10.40 -8.19
C SER A 161 -20.65 -11.07 -7.01
N THR A 162 -20.15 -10.86 -5.79
CA THR A 162 -20.68 -11.44 -4.55
C THR A 162 -21.61 -10.51 -3.77
N ASP A 163 -21.69 -9.24 -4.17
CA ASP A 163 -22.64 -8.23 -3.68
C ASP A 163 -23.92 -8.23 -4.55
#